data_AF-A0A1Q6UHX7-F1
#
_entry.id   AF-A0A1Q6UHX7-F1
#
_cell.length_a   1.000
_cell.length_b   1.000
_cell.length_c   1.000
_cell.angle_alpha   90.00
_cell.angle_beta   90.00
_cell.angle_gamma   90.00
#
_symmetry.space_group_name_H-M   'P 1'
#
loop_
_entity.id
_entity.type
_entity.pdbx_description
1 polymer ?
#
loop_
_entity_poly.entity_id
_entity_poly.type
_entity_poly.pdbx_seq_one_letter_code
_entity_poly.pdbx_strand_id
1 'polypeptide(L)'
;MISLGTGMASTMTFTNSAQREAKTTIGYTGDETTLNVTMRASDAKNGYQILRISSGAYGATDANLGDVIIDTGRLDLGMHSGMKGNYLSIAGVDGVFSATASDSGNIGAATFENGEWYAGKIAIDIEGELAYDKIVFNGRFEKTGSDRDMGFEFVFDAYTMRELISAGGGEFILEDVITYETGSSMAGTVFEGNTSGIQWEAVFGDTSLSVSFTVPEPAAVAAVLGAISLAFAALRRGKRA
;
A
#
# COMPACT_ATOMS: atom_id res chain seq x y z
N MET A 1 -1.26 17.77 18.56
CA MET A 1 0.16 18.07 18.36
C MET A 1 0.97 17.09 19.17
N ILE A 2 1.96 16.47 18.55
CA ILE A 2 3.03 15.72 19.22
C ILE A 2 4.26 16.62 19.22
N SER A 3 4.76 16.94 20.42
CA SER A 3 6.00 17.70 20.59
C SER A 3 7.14 16.73 20.85
N LEU A 4 8.18 16.81 20.04
CA LEU A 4 9.35 15.94 20.14
C LEU A 4 10.44 16.59 20.99
N GLY A 5 11.04 15.81 21.89
CA GLY A 5 12.17 16.25 22.71
C GLY A 5 13.46 16.34 21.91
N THR A 6 14.41 17.17 22.36
CA THR A 6 15.68 17.38 21.67
C THR A 6 16.56 16.12 21.65
N GLY A 7 17.15 15.85 20.49
CA GLY A 7 18.29 14.93 20.36
C GLY A 7 18.01 13.42 20.31
N MET A 8 16.75 12.95 20.44
CA MET A 8 16.41 11.55 20.18
C MET A 8 15.08 11.40 19.42
N ALA A 9 15.05 10.49 18.44
CA ALA A 9 13.82 10.10 17.76
C ALA A 9 12.85 9.49 18.77
N SER A 10 11.60 9.97 18.78
CA SER A 10 10.55 9.39 19.61
C SER A 10 9.86 8.27 18.83
N THR A 11 9.36 7.23 19.52
CA THR A 11 8.62 6.15 18.86
C THR A 11 7.17 6.13 19.34
N MET A 12 6.24 6.11 18.40
CA MET A 12 4.82 5.86 18.62
C MET A 12 4.47 4.45 18.13
N THR A 13 3.84 3.65 18.99
CA THR A 13 3.36 2.31 18.63
C THR A 13 1.84 2.25 18.72
N PHE A 14 1.19 1.88 17.62
CA PHE A 14 -0.24 1.62 17.57
C PHE A 14 -0.51 0.13 17.78
N THR A 15 -1.42 -0.18 18.70
CA THR A 15 -1.84 -1.55 19.04
C THR A 15 -3.36 -1.69 19.02
N ASN A 16 -4.00 -1.06 18.05
CA ASN A 16 -5.46 -0.96 17.98
C ASN A 16 -6.10 -2.35 17.80
N SER A 17 -7.31 -2.51 18.35
CA SER A 17 -8.17 -3.69 18.14
C SER A 17 -9.44 -3.38 17.32
N ALA A 18 -9.57 -2.13 16.87
CA ALA A 18 -10.63 -1.63 16.00
C ALA A 18 -10.05 -0.49 15.15
N GLN A 19 -10.74 -0.09 14.09
CA GLN A 19 -10.36 1.09 13.32
C GLN A 19 -10.35 2.34 14.21
N ARG A 20 -9.23 3.06 14.20
CA ARG A 20 -9.06 4.36 14.85
C ARG A 20 -8.48 5.37 13.87
N GLU A 21 -8.82 6.63 14.07
CA GLU A 21 -8.24 7.73 13.33
C GLU A 21 -7.63 8.73 14.30
N ALA A 22 -6.45 9.22 13.95
CA ALA A 22 -5.76 10.31 14.64
C ALA A 22 -5.36 11.35 13.61
N LYS A 23 -5.84 12.58 13.80
CA LYS A 23 -5.39 13.75 13.06
C LYS A 23 -4.55 14.63 13.98
N THR A 24 -3.31 14.92 13.60
CA THR A 24 -2.38 15.69 14.44
C THR A 24 -1.42 16.51 13.59
N THR A 25 -0.67 17.38 14.27
CA THR A 25 0.59 17.95 13.79
C THR A 25 1.73 17.33 14.58
N ILE A 26 2.93 17.26 14.00
CA ILE A 26 4.16 16.86 14.70
C ILE A 26 5.19 17.97 14.57
N GLY A 27 5.88 18.30 15.65
CA GLY A 27 6.89 19.35 15.60
C GLY A 27 7.92 19.26 16.71
N TYR A 28 9.02 19.97 16.52
CA TYR A 28 10.13 20.04 17.47
C TYR A 28 10.48 21.49 17.79
N THR A 29 11.05 21.69 18.98
CA THR A 29 11.67 22.96 19.38
C THR A 29 13.15 22.69 19.68
N GLY A 30 14.05 23.44 19.03
CA GLY A 30 15.49 23.19 19.09
C GLY A 30 15.99 22.36 17.91
N ASP A 31 16.78 21.32 18.19
CA ASP A 31 17.39 20.47 17.16
C ASP A 31 16.36 19.61 16.42
N GLU A 32 16.58 19.41 15.12
CA GLU A 32 15.72 18.57 14.28
C GLU A 32 15.64 17.14 14.85
N THR A 33 14.42 16.62 14.90
CA THR A 33 14.13 15.26 15.38
C THR A 33 12.92 14.71 14.64
N THR A 34 12.76 13.40 14.69
CA THR A 34 11.75 12.66 13.93
C THR A 34 10.88 11.81 14.84
N LEU A 35 9.69 11.47 14.34
CA LEU A 35 8.80 10.49 14.97
C LEU A 35 8.88 9.17 14.22
N ASN A 36 9.35 8.12 14.88
CA ASN A 36 9.18 6.75 14.41
C ASN A 36 7.75 6.29 14.70
N VAL A 37 7.19 5.50 13.79
CA VAL A 37 5.85 4.93 13.89
C VAL A 37 5.95 3.42 13.74
N THR A 38 5.24 2.68 14.59
CA THR A 38 5.13 1.23 14.48
C THR A 38 3.68 0.80 14.58
N MET A 39 3.20 0.00 13.64
CA MET A 39 1.90 -0.66 13.72
C MET A 39 2.08 -2.11 14.18
N ARG A 40 1.45 -2.47 15.30
CA ARG A 40 1.51 -3.79 15.93
C ARG A 40 0.17 -4.16 16.57
N ALA A 41 -0.79 -4.59 15.77
CA ALA A 41 -2.09 -5.07 16.22
C ALA A 41 -2.21 -6.60 16.19
N SER A 42 -3.39 -7.12 16.57
CA SER A 42 -3.66 -8.57 16.48
C SER A 42 -3.76 -9.07 15.04
N ASP A 43 -4.34 -8.26 14.16
CA ASP A 43 -4.61 -8.59 12.76
C ASP A 43 -4.93 -7.32 11.95
N ALA A 44 -4.75 -7.34 10.64
CA ALA A 44 -5.06 -6.21 9.74
C ALA A 44 -6.55 -5.89 9.60
N LYS A 45 -7.44 -6.84 9.87
CA LYS A 45 -8.88 -6.66 9.65
C LYS A 45 -9.53 -5.80 10.73
N ASN A 46 -9.14 -6.01 11.98
CA ASN A 46 -9.67 -5.31 13.14
C ASN A 46 -8.68 -4.25 13.63
N GLY A 47 -7.39 -4.58 13.62
CA GLY A 47 -6.33 -3.69 14.05
C GLY A 47 -5.94 -2.69 12.98
N TYR A 48 -6.56 -1.52 13.01
CA TYR A 48 -6.42 -0.53 11.95
C TYR A 48 -6.23 0.89 12.53
N GLN A 49 -5.19 1.59 12.10
CA GLN A 49 -4.95 3.01 12.37
C GLN A 49 -4.94 3.83 11.08
N ILE A 50 -5.66 4.95 11.07
CA ILE A 50 -5.49 6.03 10.10
C ILE A 50 -4.76 7.16 10.82
N LEU A 51 -3.53 7.46 10.45
CA LEU A 51 -2.74 8.56 11.00
C LEU A 51 -2.63 9.67 9.96
N ARG A 52 -3.26 10.82 10.20
CA ARG A 52 -3.18 12.00 9.33
C ARG A 52 -2.36 13.09 10.01
N ILE A 53 -1.28 13.48 9.35
CA ILE A 53 -0.34 14.49 9.85
C ILE A 53 -0.47 15.74 9.00
N SER A 54 -1.00 16.80 9.59
CA SER A 54 -1.09 18.13 8.97
C SER A 54 0.15 18.97 9.31
N SER A 55 0.45 19.96 8.47
CA SER A 55 1.47 20.99 8.74
C SER A 55 0.99 22.00 9.79
N GLY A 56 1.90 22.82 10.30
CA GLY A 56 1.59 23.95 11.19
C GLY A 56 1.61 23.59 12.67
N ALA A 57 2.66 22.90 13.11
CA ALA A 57 2.92 22.68 14.53
C ALA A 57 3.07 24.04 15.28
N TYR A 58 2.03 24.41 16.03
CA TYR A 58 2.00 25.61 16.86
C TYR A 58 3.23 25.79 17.77
N GLY A 59 4.01 26.85 17.53
CA GLY A 59 5.20 27.17 18.34
C GLY A 59 6.39 26.24 18.12
N ALA A 60 6.39 25.47 17.04
CA ALA A 60 7.42 24.50 16.68
C ALA A 60 7.68 24.52 15.17
N THR A 61 8.77 23.89 14.74
CA THR A 61 9.00 23.56 13.33
C THR A 61 8.33 22.21 13.03
N ASP A 62 7.67 22.07 11.88
CA ASP A 62 7.10 20.80 11.45
C ASP A 62 8.20 19.73 11.36
N ALA A 63 7.94 18.56 11.96
CA ALA A 63 8.89 17.46 11.99
C ALA A 63 8.64 16.46 10.85
N ASN A 64 9.69 15.74 10.45
CA ASN A 64 9.60 14.59 9.57
C ASN A 64 9.30 13.30 10.36
N LEU A 65 8.92 12.24 9.64
CA LEU A 65 8.90 10.89 10.21
C LEU A 65 10.31 10.29 10.16
N GLY A 66 10.59 9.42 11.12
CA GLY A 66 11.75 8.56 11.07
C GLY A 66 11.35 7.26 10.39
N ASP A 67 11.51 6.15 11.08
CA ASP A 67 11.16 4.84 10.56
C ASP A 67 9.68 4.55 10.78
N VAL A 68 9.01 4.06 9.75
CA VAL A 68 7.63 3.58 9.78
C VAL A 68 7.68 2.07 9.57
N ILE A 69 7.28 1.32 10.60
CA ILE A 69 7.36 -0.14 10.60
C ILE A 69 5.97 -0.74 10.72
N ILE A 70 5.59 -1.57 9.76
CA ILE A 70 4.35 -2.32 9.77
C ILE A 70 4.66 -3.76 10.13
N ASP A 71 4.50 -4.11 11.40
CA ASP A 71 4.65 -5.49 11.86
C ASP A 71 3.34 -6.25 11.66
N THR A 72 2.27 -5.79 12.30
CA THR A 72 0.95 -6.42 12.18
C THR A 72 -0.16 -5.37 12.26
N GLY A 73 -1.28 -5.60 11.59
CA GLY A 73 -2.35 -4.61 11.50
C GLY A 73 -2.27 -3.76 10.24
N ARG A 74 -3.20 -2.81 10.10
CA ARG A 74 -3.25 -1.85 8.99
C ARG A 74 -2.87 -0.44 9.46
N LEU A 75 -1.96 0.21 8.73
CA LEU A 75 -1.66 1.63 8.88
C LEU A 75 -1.95 2.36 7.57
N ASP A 76 -2.86 3.33 7.64
CA ASP A 76 -3.08 4.31 6.59
C ASP A 76 -2.42 5.61 7.02
N LEU A 77 -1.44 6.07 6.25
CA LEU A 77 -0.59 7.20 6.60
C LEU A 77 -0.82 8.38 5.65
N GLY A 78 -1.31 9.48 6.23
CA GLY A 78 -1.45 10.76 5.55
C GLY A 78 -0.35 11.73 5.95
N MET A 79 0.47 12.12 4.97
CA MET A 79 1.57 13.06 5.14
C MET A 79 1.21 14.39 4.47
N HIS A 80 1.45 15.51 5.15
CA HIS A 80 1.27 16.82 4.52
C HIS A 80 2.37 17.07 3.47
N SER A 81 2.11 18.01 2.56
CA SER A 81 3.09 18.40 1.54
C SER A 81 4.43 18.80 2.15
N GLY A 82 5.53 18.27 1.59
CA GLY A 82 6.90 18.51 2.04
C GLY A 82 7.37 17.64 3.21
N MET A 83 6.48 16.90 3.86
CA MET A 83 6.85 15.92 4.89
C MET A 83 7.48 14.68 4.24
N LYS A 84 8.47 14.09 4.91
CA LYS A 84 9.08 12.81 4.50
C LYS A 84 9.29 11.88 5.69
N GLY A 85 9.35 10.58 5.43
CA GLY A 85 9.84 9.54 6.34
C GLY A 85 11.26 9.13 5.99
N ASN A 86 11.98 8.58 6.96
CA ASN A 86 13.32 8.05 6.71
C ASN A 86 13.25 6.66 6.06
N TYR A 87 12.47 5.75 6.64
CA TYR A 87 12.39 4.36 6.18
C TYR A 87 10.97 3.82 6.29
N LEU A 88 10.51 3.08 5.28
CA LEU A 88 9.31 2.24 5.38
C LEU A 88 9.72 0.76 5.41
N SER A 89 9.31 0.02 6.43
CA SER A 89 9.45 -1.45 6.49
C SER A 89 8.08 -2.10 6.61
N ILE A 90 7.72 -2.94 5.64
CA ILE A 90 6.52 -3.79 5.69
C ILE A 90 7.00 -5.21 6.03
N ALA A 91 6.91 -5.54 7.32
CA ALA A 91 7.69 -6.61 7.92
C ALA A 91 6.88 -7.88 8.24
N GLY A 92 5.58 -7.77 8.56
CA GLY A 92 4.80 -8.95 8.93
C GLY A 92 3.69 -9.32 7.94
N VAL A 93 3.41 -10.61 7.88
CA VAL A 93 2.46 -11.23 6.94
C VAL A 93 1.03 -10.72 7.08
N ASP A 94 0.65 -10.29 8.29
CA ASP A 94 -0.65 -9.69 8.61
C ASP A 94 -0.57 -8.16 8.70
N GLY A 95 0.47 -7.56 8.11
CA GLY A 95 0.66 -6.12 7.99
C GLY A 95 0.05 -5.57 6.70
N VAL A 96 -0.56 -4.39 6.77
CA VAL A 96 -1.02 -3.63 5.59
C VAL A 96 -0.57 -2.18 5.73
N PHE A 97 0.11 -1.67 4.70
CA PHE A 97 0.41 -0.25 4.56
C PHE A 97 -0.47 0.37 3.48
N SER A 98 -1.01 1.56 3.74
CA SER A 98 -1.65 2.40 2.73
C SER A 98 -1.12 3.81 2.88
N ALA A 99 -0.85 4.49 1.76
CA ALA A 99 -0.91 5.94 1.79
C ALA A 99 -2.38 6.38 1.96
N THR A 100 -2.58 7.61 2.44
CA THR A 100 -3.87 8.31 2.37
C THR A 100 -3.55 9.81 2.40
N ALA A 101 -4.53 10.70 2.22
CA ALA A 101 -4.26 12.13 2.29
C ALA A 101 -4.07 12.65 3.73
N SER A 102 -3.33 13.74 3.91
CA SER A 102 -3.27 14.44 5.22
C SER A 102 -4.63 15.03 5.64
N ASP A 103 -5.53 15.21 4.67
CA ASP A 103 -6.90 15.69 4.84
C ASP A 103 -7.85 14.84 3.99
N SER A 104 -9.02 14.49 4.52
CA SER A 104 -9.98 13.59 3.86
C SER A 104 -10.38 14.06 2.46
N GLY A 105 -10.48 13.13 1.50
CA GLY A 105 -11.01 13.39 0.15
C GLY A 105 -10.01 13.97 -0.85
N ASN A 106 -8.71 13.84 -0.58
CA ASN A 106 -7.65 14.12 -1.55
C ASN A 106 -6.87 12.85 -1.86
N ILE A 107 -6.09 12.89 -2.94
CA ILE A 107 -5.12 11.85 -3.28
C ILE A 107 -4.09 11.73 -2.16
N GLY A 108 -3.91 10.52 -1.66
CA GLY A 108 -2.90 10.17 -0.69
C GLY A 108 -1.51 10.15 -1.29
N ALA A 109 -0.54 10.65 -0.53
CA ALA A 109 0.85 10.59 -0.88
C ALA A 109 1.69 10.33 0.38
N ALA A 110 2.56 9.33 0.30
CA ALA A 110 3.55 9.05 1.33
C ALA A 110 4.95 9.03 0.72
N THR A 111 5.87 9.82 1.28
CA THR A 111 7.24 9.94 0.78
C THR A 111 8.23 9.45 1.83
N PHE A 112 9.15 8.59 1.43
CA PHE A 112 10.22 8.04 2.26
C PHE A 112 11.59 8.22 1.59
N GLU A 113 12.67 8.25 2.37
CA GLU A 113 14.02 8.19 1.79
C GLU A 113 14.28 6.80 1.21
N ASN A 114 14.03 5.73 1.96
CA ASN A 114 14.20 4.35 1.49
C ASN A 114 13.10 3.45 2.06
N GLY A 115 13.03 2.19 1.62
CA GLY A 115 12.19 1.20 2.26
C GLY A 115 12.50 -0.23 1.87
N GLU A 116 11.81 -1.15 2.53
CA GLU A 116 11.83 -2.58 2.23
C GLU A 116 10.44 -3.20 2.34
N TRP A 117 10.26 -4.28 1.61
CA TRP A 117 9.07 -5.11 1.68
C TRP A 117 9.48 -6.58 1.88
N TYR A 118 9.22 -7.05 3.10
CA TYR A 118 9.50 -8.43 3.52
C TYR A 118 8.24 -9.31 3.51
N ALA A 119 7.11 -8.77 3.96
CA ALA A 119 5.83 -9.48 3.98
C ALA A 119 4.67 -8.49 4.05
N GLY A 120 3.44 -9.00 4.05
CA GLY A 120 2.24 -8.19 4.18
C GLY A 120 1.86 -7.51 2.87
N LYS A 121 0.96 -6.53 2.94
CA LYS A 121 0.36 -5.94 1.75
C LYS A 121 0.51 -4.43 1.66
N ILE A 122 0.51 -3.95 0.43
CA ILE A 122 0.35 -2.53 0.11
C ILE A 122 -1.07 -2.34 -0.42
N ALA A 123 -1.83 -1.46 0.22
CA ALA A 123 -3.13 -1.02 -0.26
C ALA A 123 -2.98 0.29 -1.04
N ILE A 124 -3.70 0.38 -2.16
CA ILE A 124 -3.73 1.56 -3.03
C ILE A 124 -5.20 1.90 -3.28
N ASP A 125 -5.62 3.10 -2.85
CA ASP A 125 -6.95 3.63 -3.16
C ASP A 125 -6.95 4.30 -4.54
N ILE A 126 -7.95 4.00 -5.35
CA ILE A 126 -8.08 4.44 -6.74
C ILE A 126 -9.49 4.97 -6.95
N GLU A 127 -9.58 6.29 -7.09
CA GLU A 127 -10.82 7.02 -7.38
C GLU A 127 -10.97 7.34 -8.88
N GLY A 128 -9.88 7.29 -9.66
CA GLY A 128 -9.92 7.53 -11.11
C GLY A 128 -8.55 7.52 -11.79
N GLU A 129 -8.51 7.90 -13.07
CA GLU A 129 -7.31 7.83 -13.94
C GLU A 129 -6.07 8.54 -13.38
N LEU A 130 -6.26 9.69 -12.76
CA LEU A 130 -5.19 10.50 -12.13
C LEU A 130 -5.44 10.71 -10.64
N ALA A 131 -6.39 9.97 -10.07
CA ALA A 131 -6.83 10.11 -8.69
C ALA A 131 -6.63 8.78 -7.97
N TYR A 132 -5.40 8.50 -7.60
CA TYR A 132 -5.02 7.30 -6.86
C TYR A 132 -3.83 7.59 -5.94
N ASP A 133 -3.79 6.87 -4.83
CA ASP A 133 -2.76 7.04 -3.81
C ASP A 133 -1.37 6.66 -4.34
N LYS A 134 -0.35 7.43 -3.94
CA LYS A 134 1.03 7.25 -4.38
C LYS A 134 1.98 7.04 -3.20
N ILE A 135 3.00 6.21 -3.43
CA ILE A 135 4.13 6.04 -2.52
C ILE A 135 5.40 6.40 -3.26
N VAL A 136 6.23 7.27 -2.68
CA VAL A 136 7.48 7.73 -3.28
C VAL A 136 8.63 7.36 -2.38
N PHE A 137 9.62 6.66 -2.94
CA PHE A 137 10.93 6.48 -2.34
C PHE A 137 11.94 7.37 -3.08
N ASN A 138 12.58 8.30 -2.36
CA ASN A 138 13.64 9.12 -2.96
C ASN A 138 14.88 8.28 -3.32
N GLY A 139 15.09 7.18 -2.59
CA GLY A 139 16.17 6.22 -2.72
C GLY A 139 15.63 4.84 -3.11
N ARG A 140 16.12 3.80 -2.44
CA ARG A 140 15.82 2.40 -2.81
C ARG A 140 14.58 1.85 -2.14
N PHE A 141 13.91 0.95 -2.87
CA PHE A 141 12.83 0.12 -2.34
C PHE A 141 13.19 -1.36 -2.53
N GLU A 142 13.59 -2.01 -1.45
CA GLU A 142 14.18 -3.35 -1.52
C GLU A 142 13.16 -4.45 -1.27
N LYS A 143 13.21 -5.50 -2.08
CA LYS A 143 12.49 -6.74 -1.86
C LYS A 143 13.35 -7.66 -1.00
N THR A 144 13.01 -7.76 0.29
CA THR A 144 13.75 -8.59 1.24
C THR A 144 13.05 -9.90 1.58
N GLY A 145 11.79 -10.04 1.12
CA GLY A 145 10.92 -11.17 1.40
C GLY A 145 10.63 -12.11 0.22
N SER A 146 9.65 -12.98 0.44
CA SER A 146 9.14 -13.93 -0.55
C SER A 146 7.80 -13.44 -1.12
N ASP A 147 7.63 -13.54 -2.44
CA ASP A 147 6.39 -13.15 -3.14
C ASP A 147 5.13 -13.83 -2.58
N ARG A 148 5.27 -15.02 -2.00
CA ARG A 148 4.16 -15.76 -1.39
C ARG A 148 3.53 -15.02 -0.22
N ASP A 149 4.33 -14.24 0.50
CA ASP A 149 3.95 -13.58 1.76
C ASP A 149 3.70 -12.08 1.55
N MET A 150 3.73 -11.61 0.30
CA MET A 150 3.56 -10.23 -0.14
C MET A 150 2.34 -10.11 -1.08
N GLY A 151 1.74 -8.92 -1.19
CA GLY A 151 0.68 -8.70 -2.18
C GLY A 151 0.03 -7.32 -2.15
N PHE A 152 -0.88 -7.07 -3.08
CA PHE A 152 -1.60 -5.79 -3.17
C PHE A 152 -3.07 -5.89 -2.73
N GLU A 153 -3.59 -4.77 -2.22
CA GLU A 153 -5.02 -4.54 -2.05
C GLU A 153 -5.43 -3.26 -2.81
N PHE A 154 -5.92 -3.43 -4.04
CA PHE A 154 -6.48 -2.30 -4.78
C PHE A 154 -7.91 -2.02 -4.33
N VAL A 155 -8.18 -0.77 -3.94
CA VAL A 155 -9.49 -0.29 -3.52
C VAL A 155 -10.02 0.63 -4.62
N PHE A 156 -11.19 0.33 -5.16
CA PHE A 156 -11.85 1.13 -6.20
C PHE A 156 -13.33 0.79 -6.29
N ASP A 157 -14.11 1.70 -6.87
CA ASP A 157 -15.45 1.36 -7.34
C ASP A 157 -15.37 0.48 -8.60
N ALA A 158 -15.97 -0.70 -8.53
CA ALA A 158 -15.85 -1.70 -9.58
C ALA A 158 -16.65 -1.34 -10.85
N TYR A 159 -17.65 -0.46 -10.77
CA TYR A 159 -18.35 0.04 -11.94
C TYR A 159 -17.51 1.09 -12.66
N THR A 160 -16.99 2.08 -11.94
CA THR A 160 -16.08 3.10 -12.46
C THR A 160 -14.83 2.47 -13.09
N MET A 161 -14.22 1.48 -12.42
CA MET A 161 -13.05 0.79 -12.97
C MET A 161 -13.36 0.08 -14.31
N ARG A 162 -14.55 -0.51 -14.46
CA ARG A 162 -14.94 -1.12 -15.74
C ARG A 162 -15.16 -0.09 -16.85
N GLU A 163 -15.67 1.09 -16.51
CA GLU A 163 -15.78 2.18 -17.47
C GLU A 163 -14.40 2.66 -17.94
N LEU A 164 -13.44 2.81 -17.02
CA LEU A 164 -12.05 3.15 -17.35
C LEU A 164 -11.40 2.09 -18.27
N ILE A 165 -11.52 0.81 -17.92
CA ILE A 165 -11.02 -0.31 -18.74
C ILE A 165 -11.66 -0.32 -20.13
N SER A 166 -12.98 -0.11 -20.21
CA SER A 166 -13.68 -0.09 -21.49
C SER A 166 -13.28 1.11 -22.33
N ALA A 167 -13.07 2.27 -21.72
CA ALA A 167 -12.59 3.48 -22.41
C ALA A 167 -11.15 3.31 -22.93
N GLY A 168 -10.30 2.57 -22.19
CA GLY A 168 -8.94 2.20 -22.58
C GLY A 168 -8.84 1.03 -23.58
N GLY A 169 -9.96 0.56 -24.14
CA GLY A 169 -9.95 -0.50 -25.16
C GLY A 169 -9.81 -1.91 -24.59
N GLY A 170 -10.19 -2.13 -23.33
CA GLY A 170 -10.15 -3.44 -22.66
C GLY A 170 -9.08 -3.54 -21.57
N GLU A 171 -8.28 -2.49 -21.38
CA GLU A 171 -7.24 -2.38 -20.37
C GLU A 171 -7.22 -0.95 -19.79
N PHE A 172 -6.91 -0.85 -18.50
CA PHE A 172 -6.61 0.41 -17.83
C PHE A 172 -5.30 0.28 -17.08
N ILE A 173 -4.39 1.24 -17.23
CA ILE A 173 -3.03 1.19 -16.65
C ILE A 173 -2.84 2.38 -15.72
N LEU A 174 -2.37 2.09 -14.50
CA LEU A 174 -1.80 3.07 -13.59
C LEU A 174 -0.29 3.04 -13.72
N GLU A 175 0.32 4.20 -13.95
CA GLU A 175 1.77 4.37 -13.97
C GLU A 175 2.23 5.08 -12.69
N ASP A 176 3.47 4.84 -12.27
CA ASP A 176 4.09 5.54 -11.14
C ASP A 176 3.24 5.50 -9.86
N VAL A 177 2.69 4.33 -9.55
CA VAL A 177 1.93 4.07 -8.31
C VAL A 177 2.89 4.06 -7.11
N ILE A 178 4.04 3.41 -7.30
CA ILE A 178 5.17 3.42 -6.38
C ILE A 178 6.41 3.79 -7.17
N THR A 179 7.19 4.79 -6.74
CA THR A 179 8.43 5.20 -7.41
C THR A 179 9.65 5.03 -6.51
N TYR A 180 10.81 4.74 -7.10
CA TYR A 180 12.07 4.47 -6.41
C TYR A 180 13.27 4.63 -7.36
N GLU A 181 14.48 4.62 -6.83
CA GLU A 181 15.72 4.72 -7.63
C GLU A 181 16.10 3.42 -8.34
N THR A 182 16.73 3.57 -9.51
CA THR A 182 17.23 2.49 -10.36
C THR A 182 18.19 1.54 -9.68
N GLY A 183 17.90 0.24 -9.70
CA GLY A 183 18.72 -0.83 -9.12
C GLY A 183 18.26 -1.26 -7.72
N SER A 184 17.07 -0.81 -7.33
CA SER A 184 16.29 -1.43 -6.25
C SER A 184 16.00 -2.89 -6.61
N SER A 185 16.12 -3.83 -5.66
CA SER A 185 15.86 -5.26 -5.91
C SER A 185 14.39 -5.59 -6.23
N MET A 186 13.47 -4.63 -6.03
CA MET A 186 12.07 -4.77 -6.43
C MET A 186 11.91 -4.84 -7.96
N ALA A 187 12.84 -4.24 -8.72
CA ALA A 187 12.79 -4.22 -10.18
C ALA A 187 12.70 -5.64 -10.77
N GLY A 188 11.77 -5.84 -11.70
CA GLY A 188 11.45 -7.13 -12.31
C GLY A 188 10.49 -8.01 -11.50
N THR A 189 10.02 -7.57 -10.32
CA THR A 189 9.01 -8.30 -9.55
C THR A 189 7.62 -8.08 -10.14
N VAL A 190 6.81 -9.13 -10.19
CA VAL A 190 5.43 -9.11 -10.70
C VAL A 190 4.48 -9.73 -9.68
N PHE A 191 3.36 -9.07 -9.45
CA PHE A 191 2.24 -9.61 -8.69
C PHE A 191 0.98 -9.61 -9.55
N GLU A 192 0.15 -10.64 -9.38
CA GLU A 192 -1.12 -10.77 -10.09
C GLU A 192 -2.25 -11.03 -9.09
N GLY A 193 -3.45 -10.61 -9.45
CA GLY A 193 -4.62 -10.94 -8.64
C GLY A 193 -5.94 -10.53 -9.27
N ASN A 194 -6.96 -10.54 -8.43
CA ASN A 194 -8.31 -10.19 -8.83
C ASN A 194 -9.01 -9.42 -7.71
N THR A 195 -9.65 -8.31 -8.07
CA THR A 195 -10.51 -7.55 -7.19
C THR A 195 -11.86 -7.37 -7.87
N SER A 196 -12.93 -7.83 -7.25
CA SER A 196 -14.31 -7.65 -7.76
C SER A 196 -14.53 -8.13 -9.20
N GLY A 197 -13.82 -9.19 -9.62
CA GLY A 197 -13.91 -9.75 -10.97
C GLY A 197 -13.05 -9.03 -12.02
N ILE A 198 -12.28 -8.01 -11.63
CA ILE A 198 -11.27 -7.35 -12.47
C ILE A 198 -9.91 -7.96 -12.14
N GLN A 199 -9.22 -8.44 -13.17
CA GLN A 199 -7.84 -8.92 -13.05
C GLN A 199 -6.90 -7.74 -12.99
N TRP A 200 -5.81 -7.90 -12.25
CA TRP A 200 -4.74 -6.92 -12.21
C TRP A 200 -3.37 -7.60 -12.25
N GLU A 201 -2.42 -6.91 -12.86
CA GLU A 201 -1.00 -7.27 -12.89
C GLU A 201 -0.18 -6.03 -12.50
N ALA A 202 0.62 -6.17 -11.46
CA ALA A 202 1.44 -5.12 -10.86
C ALA A 202 2.91 -5.43 -11.16
N VAL A 203 3.55 -4.63 -12.02
CA VAL A 203 4.89 -4.87 -12.56
C VAL A 203 5.84 -3.77 -12.09
N PHE A 204 6.83 -4.16 -11.30
CA PHE A 204 7.91 -3.28 -10.89
C PHE A 204 8.95 -3.18 -12.02
N GLY A 205 9.03 -2.01 -12.66
CA GLY A 205 10.06 -1.67 -13.63
C GLY A 205 11.39 -1.26 -12.98
N ASP A 206 12.21 -0.48 -13.70
CA ASP A 206 13.52 -0.07 -13.15
C ASP A 206 13.41 0.99 -12.05
N THR A 207 12.38 1.85 -12.10
CA THR A 207 12.21 3.01 -11.20
C THR A 207 10.79 3.21 -10.69
N SER A 208 9.83 2.41 -11.15
CA SER A 208 8.45 2.56 -10.71
C SER A 208 7.63 1.27 -10.87
N LEU A 209 6.48 1.26 -10.21
CA LEU A 209 5.44 0.27 -10.34
C LEU A 209 4.37 0.79 -11.32
N SER A 210 4.05 -0.04 -12.32
CA SER A 210 2.84 0.11 -13.12
C SER A 210 1.87 -1.03 -12.82
N VAL A 211 0.57 -0.75 -12.89
CA VAL A 211 -0.49 -1.74 -12.64
C VAL A 211 -1.47 -1.72 -13.79
N SER A 212 -1.63 -2.84 -14.48
CA SER A 212 -2.68 -3.02 -15.48
C SER A 212 -3.91 -3.66 -14.86
N PHE A 213 -5.09 -3.27 -15.35
CA PHE A 213 -6.39 -3.79 -14.95
C PHE A 213 -7.16 -4.23 -16.19
N THR A 214 -7.70 -5.44 -16.16
CA THR A 214 -8.45 -6.03 -17.29
C THR A 214 -9.70 -6.76 -16.80
N VAL A 215 -10.71 -6.84 -17.68
CA VAL A 215 -11.87 -7.70 -17.45
C VAL A 215 -11.69 -8.97 -18.27
N PRO A 216 -11.73 -10.17 -17.66
CA PRO A 216 -11.61 -11.42 -18.40
C PRO A 216 -12.68 -11.52 -19.48
N GLU A 217 -12.29 -11.85 -20.71
CA GLU A 217 -13.25 -12.12 -21.77
C GLU A 217 -14.17 -13.31 -21.40
N PRO A 218 -15.44 -13.32 -21.84
CA PRO A 218 -16.39 -14.39 -21.50
C PRO A 218 -15.88 -15.81 -21.83
N ALA A 219 -15.09 -15.95 -22.89
CA ALA A 219 -14.51 -17.23 -23.29
C ALA A 219 -13.44 -17.74 -22.29
N ALA A 220 -12.64 -16.85 -21.72
CA ALA A 220 -11.66 -17.19 -20.69
C ALA A 220 -12.35 -17.73 -19.43
N VAL A 221 -13.45 -17.08 -19.01
CA VAL A 221 -14.27 -17.53 -17.88
C VAL A 221 -14.87 -18.91 -18.16
N ALA A 222 -15.44 -19.11 -19.37
CA ALA A 222 -16.02 -20.39 -19.77
C ALA A 222 -14.98 -21.52 -19.81
N ALA A 223 -13.76 -21.25 -20.25
CA ALA A 223 -12.68 -22.24 -20.28
C ALA A 223 -12.29 -22.71 -18.87
N VAL A 224 -12.15 -21.79 -17.92
CA VAL A 224 -11.87 -22.13 -16.51
C VAL A 224 -12.99 -22.99 -15.92
N LEU A 225 -14.25 -22.60 -16.12
CA LEU A 225 -15.41 -23.38 -15.66
C LEU A 225 -15.47 -24.76 -16.32
N GLY A 226 -15.13 -24.85 -17.60
CA GLY A 226 -15.00 -26.11 -18.34
C GLY A 226 -13.92 -27.02 -17.76
N ALA A 227 -12.73 -26.48 -17.47
CA ALA A 227 -11.61 -27.21 -16.88
C ALA A 227 -11.95 -27.73 -15.47
N ILE A 228 -12.57 -26.90 -14.63
CA ILE A 228 -13.04 -27.30 -13.29
C ILE A 228 -14.06 -28.44 -13.41
N SER A 229 -15.02 -28.33 -14.32
CA SER A 229 -16.03 -29.36 -14.57
C SER A 229 -15.41 -30.69 -14.98
N LEU A 230 -14.38 -30.66 -15.84
CA LEU A 230 -13.61 -31.85 -16.25
C LEU A 230 -12.83 -32.47 -15.08
N ALA A 231 -12.20 -31.65 -14.23
CA ALA A 231 -11.48 -32.12 -13.04
C ALA A 231 -12.43 -32.82 -12.05
N PHE A 232 -13.61 -32.24 -11.78
CA PHE A 232 -14.64 -32.87 -10.95
C PHE A 232 -15.15 -34.19 -11.56
N ALA A 233 -15.35 -34.23 -12.89
CA ALA A 233 -15.76 -35.45 -13.58
C ALA A 233 -14.69 -36.57 -13.47
N ALA A 234 -13.41 -36.23 -13.58
CA ALA A 234 -12.29 -37.17 -13.42
C ALA A 234 -12.21 -37.71 -11.98
N LEU A 235 -12.31 -36.84 -10.97
CA LEU A 235 -12.33 -37.24 -9.55
C LEU A 235 -13.50 -38.19 -9.22
N ARG A 236 -14.68 -37.96 -9.81
CA ARG A 236 -15.85 -38.84 -9.62
C ARG A 236 -15.65 -40.22 -10.26
N ARG A 237 -14.91 -40.30 -11.36
CA ARG A 237 -14.55 -41.59 -12.00
C ARG A 237 -13.53 -42.37 -11.17
N GLY A 238 -12.55 -41.69 -10.58
CA GLY A 238 -11.54 -42.33 -9.72
C GLY A 238 -12.07 -42.93 -8.42
N LYS A 239 -13.19 -42.41 -7.88
CA LYS A 239 -13.87 -42.98 -6.69
C LYS A 239 -14.80 -44.16 -6.99
N ARG A 240 -14.98 -44.54 -8.26
CA ARG A 240 -15.84 -45.65 -8.70
C ARG A 240 -15.05 -46.83 -9.26
N ALA A 241 -13.72 -46.81 -9.13
CA ALA A 241 -12.82 -47.91 -9.49
C ALA A 241 -12.38 -48.66 -8.24
#